data_AF-A0A535E4V6-F1
#
_entry.id   AF-A0A535E4V6-F1
#
_cell.length_a   1.000
_cell.length_b   1.000
_cell.length_c   1.000
_cell.angle_alpha   90.00
_cell.angle_beta   90.00
_cell.angle_gamma   90.00
#
_symmetry.space_group_name_H-M   'P 1'
#
loop_
_entity.id
_entity.type
_entity.pdbx_description
1 polymer ?
#
loop_
_entity_poly.entity_id
_entity_poly.type
_entity_poly.pdbx_seq_one_letter_code
_entity_poly.pdbx_strand_id
1 'polypeptide(L)' 'MTERRVRLLGSELRLTRDSTSVRVRDGELLLTDGPFAEAKEQMAGFDLLECADLDEAIEVASKHPVARFGRVELRPLVEE' A
#
# COMPACT_ATOMS: atom_id res chain seq x y z
N MET A 1 5.88 28.84 9.06
CA MET A 1 4.90 27.82 8.66
C MET A 1 5.69 26.54 8.49
N THR A 2 5.61 25.65 9.46
CA THR A 2 6.37 24.39 9.50
C THR A 2 5.97 23.56 8.28
N GLU A 3 6.92 23.08 7.48
CA GLU A 3 6.64 22.26 6.30
C GLU A 3 5.88 21.00 6.73
N ARG A 4 4.58 20.92 6.39
CA ARG A 4 3.79 19.71 6.64
C ARG A 4 4.28 18.64 5.70
N ARG A 5 4.85 17.57 6.25
CA ARG A 5 5.31 16.43 5.45
C ARG A 5 4.09 15.57 5.11
N VAL A 6 3.55 15.75 3.90
CA VAL A 6 2.36 15.00 3.45
C VAL A 6 2.59 13.49 3.42
N ARG A 7 3.83 13.02 3.15
CA ARG A 7 4.18 11.58 3.20
C ARG A 7 4.75 11.21 4.57
N LEU A 8 4.00 10.44 5.35
CA LEU A 8 4.39 9.98 6.68
C LEU A 8 5.34 8.79 6.62
N LEU A 9 5.00 7.79 5.81
CA LEU A 9 5.74 6.53 5.68
C LEU A 9 5.58 6.00 4.26
N GLY A 10 6.54 5.19 3.80
CA GLY A 10 6.31 4.30 2.67
C GLY A 10 7.55 3.55 2.30
N SER A 11 7.36 2.38 1.69
CA SER A 11 8.44 1.47 1.33
C SER A 11 8.05 0.66 0.10
N GLU A 12 9.08 0.30 -0.66
CA GLU A 12 8.99 -0.80 -1.62
C GLU A 12 8.85 -2.12 -0.87
N LEU A 13 8.14 -3.06 -1.50
CA LEU A 13 7.98 -4.42 -1.02
C LEU A 13 8.88 -5.35 -1.83
N ARG A 14 9.30 -6.46 -1.20
CA ARG A 14 9.95 -7.56 -1.90
C ARG A 14 8.98 -8.22 -2.89
N LEU A 15 9.51 -9.05 -3.78
CA LEU A 15 8.70 -9.80 -4.74
C LEU A 15 7.73 -10.73 -3.99
N THR A 16 6.58 -11.01 -4.59
CA THR A 16 5.53 -11.84 -3.97
C THR A 16 5.96 -13.26 -3.67
N ARG A 17 6.96 -13.79 -4.39
CA ARG A 17 7.58 -15.09 -4.06
C ARG A 17 8.30 -15.09 -2.71
N ASP A 18 8.65 -13.91 -2.19
CA ASP A 18 9.31 -13.74 -0.91
C ASP A 18 8.29 -13.46 0.23
N SER A 19 6.98 -13.41 -0.08
CA SER A 19 5.94 -13.18 0.94
C SER A 19 5.39 -14.49 1.50
N THR A 20 4.87 -14.43 2.73
CA THR A 20 4.14 -15.54 3.37
C THR A 20 2.77 -15.02 3.82
N SER A 21 1.72 -15.71 3.42
CA SER A 21 0.35 -15.44 3.84
C SER A 21 0.02 -16.23 5.11
N VAL A 22 -0.66 -15.57 6.05
CA VAL A 22 -1.06 -16.14 7.35
C VAL A 22 -2.59 -16.14 7.44
N ARG A 23 -3.18 -17.28 7.84
CA ARG A 23 -4.61 -17.39 8.14
C ARG A 23 -4.80 -18.21 9.42
N VAL A 24 -5.67 -17.74 10.32
CA VAL A 24 -6.13 -18.53 11.47
C VAL A 24 -7.58 -18.90 11.23
N ARG A 25 -7.90 -20.19 11.30
CA ARG A 25 -9.26 -20.70 11.13
C ARG A 25 -9.51 -21.84 12.10
N ASP A 26 -10.62 -21.77 12.82
CA ASP A 26 -11.01 -22.80 13.80
C ASP A 26 -9.92 -23.09 14.85
N GLY A 27 -9.14 -22.07 15.21
CA GLY A 27 -8.01 -22.18 16.15
C GLY A 27 -6.70 -22.67 15.53
N GLU A 28 -6.69 -23.04 14.25
CA GLU A 28 -5.51 -23.55 13.55
C GLU A 28 -4.79 -22.45 12.76
N LEU A 29 -3.46 -22.45 12.84
CA LEU A 29 -2.58 -21.58 12.06
C LEU A 29 -2.25 -22.22 10.72
N LEU A 30 -2.59 -21.52 9.63
CA LEU A 30 -2.30 -21.90 8.25
C LEU A 30 -1.34 -20.89 7.64
N LEU A 31 -0.22 -21.39 7.11
CA LEU A 31 0.79 -20.60 6.39
C LEU A 31 0.79 -21.01 4.92
N THR A 32 0.97 -20.04 4.03
CA THR A 32 1.08 -20.29 2.58
C THR A 32 2.16 -19.40 2.00
N ASP A 33 3.10 -19.99 1.26
CA ASP A 33 4.09 -19.23 0.52
C ASP A 33 3.43 -18.47 -0.62
N GLY A 34 3.83 -17.22 -0.82
CA GLY A 34 3.25 -16.34 -1.83
C GLY A 34 2.25 -15.32 -1.28
N PRO A 35 1.68 -14.51 -2.19
CA PRO A 35 0.83 -13.39 -1.83
C PRO A 35 -0.56 -13.85 -1.38
N PHE A 36 -1.32 -12.94 -0.76
CA PHE A 36 -2.69 -13.20 -0.32
C PHE A 36 -3.61 -13.64 -1.48
N ALA A 37 -3.46 -13.03 -2.64
CA ALA A 37 -4.24 -13.34 -3.83
C ALA A 37 -3.32 -13.42 -5.06
N GLU A 38 -3.60 -14.40 -5.92
CA GLU A 38 -3.02 -14.41 -7.26
C GLU A 38 -3.71 -13.33 -8.11
N ALA A 39 -2.91 -12.41 -8.63
CA ALA A 39 -3.39 -11.26 -9.37
C ALA A 39 -2.44 -10.95 -10.54
N LYS A 40 -2.99 -10.35 -11.59
CA LYS A 40 -2.17 -9.87 -12.72
C LYS A 40 -1.28 -8.69 -12.32
N GLU A 41 -1.78 -7.83 -11.43
CA GLU A 41 -1.06 -6.70 -10.86
C GLU A 41 -0.73 -7.01 -9.40
N GLN A 42 0.54 -6.83 -9.01
CA GLN A 42 1.02 -7.14 -7.66
C GLN A 42 1.33 -5.86 -6.89
N MET A 43 1.09 -5.87 -5.58
CA MET A 43 1.42 -4.73 -4.71
C MET A 43 2.94 -4.67 -4.51
N ALA A 44 3.58 -3.64 -5.08
CA ALA A 44 5.03 -3.46 -5.07
C ALA A 44 5.52 -2.47 -4.00
N GLY A 45 4.60 -1.79 -3.30
CA GLY A 45 4.92 -0.74 -2.35
C GLY A 45 3.66 -0.13 -1.77
N PHE A 46 3.85 0.70 -0.74
CA PHE A 46 2.79 1.53 -0.17
C PHE A 46 3.35 2.87 0.31
N ASP A 47 2.49 3.88 0.35
CA ASP A 47 2.73 5.15 1.00
C ASP A 47 1.56 5.45 1.96
N LEU A 48 1.89 5.93 3.15
CA LEU A 48 0.93 6.51 4.10
C LEU A 48 1.04 8.03 4.01
N LEU A 49 -0.07 8.66 3.65
CA LEU A 49 -0.16 10.10 3.44
C LEU A 49 -1.08 10.75 4.48
N GLU A 50 -0.72 11.95 4.92
CA GLU A 50 -1.54 12.79 5.79
C GLU A 50 -2.02 14.03 5.01
N CYS A 51 -3.08 13.83 4.24
CA CYS A 51 -3.67 14.85 3.38
C CYS A 51 -4.88 15.52 4.07
N ALA A 52 -5.15 16.78 3.71
CA ALA A 52 -6.34 17.51 4.11
C ALA A 52 -7.61 16.91 3.49
N ASP A 53 -7.50 16.43 2.25
CA ASP A 53 -8.59 15.84 1.47
C ASP A 53 -8.06 14.92 0.36
N LEU A 54 -9.00 14.37 -0.44
CA LEU A 54 -8.67 13.51 -1.57
C LEU A 54 -7.92 14.25 -2.68
N ASP A 55 -8.14 15.54 -2.87
CA ASP A 55 -7.51 16.32 -3.93
C ASP A 55 -6.00 16.49 -3.66
N GLU A 56 -5.62 16.78 -2.41
CA GLU A 56 -4.21 16.80 -2.01
C GLU A 56 -3.56 15.40 -2.16
N ALA A 57 -4.29 14.34 -1.83
CA ALA A 57 -3.81 12.96 -2.02
C ALA A 57 -3.58 12.62 -3.50
N ILE A 58 -4.48 13.06 -4.39
CA ILE A 58 -4.33 12.92 -5.85
C ILE A 58 -3.11 13.70 -6.34
N GLU A 59 -2.93 14.93 -5.88
CA GLU A 59 -1.77 15.74 -6.26
C GLU A 59 -0.46 15.02 -5.89
N VAL A 60 -0.36 14.49 -4.67
CA VAL A 60 0.83 13.77 -4.21
C VAL A 60 1.03 12.47 -4.99
N ALA A 61 -0.01 11.65 -5.14
CA ALA A 61 0.07 10.37 -5.85
C ALA A 61 0.42 10.53 -7.33
N SER A 62 -0.07 11.59 -7.99
CA SER A 62 0.24 11.88 -9.40
C SER A 62 1.74 12.13 -9.65
N LYS A 63 2.48 12.55 -8.63
CA LYS A 63 3.92 12.80 -8.69
C LYS A 63 4.75 11.55 -8.40
N HIS A 64 4.15 10.47 -7.88
CA HIS A 64 4.84 9.23 -7.55
C HIS A 64 5.37 8.54 -8.83
N PRO A 65 6.63 8.08 -8.91
CA PRO A 65 7.20 7.50 -10.12
C PRO A 65 6.39 6.33 -10.70
N VAL A 66 5.85 5.45 -9.84
CA VAL A 66 5.01 4.30 -10.25
C VAL A 66 3.74 4.73 -11.00
N ALA A 67 3.21 5.93 -10.75
CA ALA A 67 2.03 6.41 -11.48
C ALA A 67 2.28 6.56 -13.00
N ARG A 68 3.54 6.58 -13.44
CA ARG A 68 3.93 6.71 -14.85
C ARG A 68 3.94 5.39 -15.63
N PHE A 69 4.07 4.26 -14.94
CA PHE A 69 4.25 2.93 -15.58
C PHE A 69 3.49 1.79 -14.89
N GLY A 70 2.79 2.09 -13.81
CA GLY A 70 1.93 1.18 -13.06
C GLY A 70 0.68 1.89 -12.58
N ARG A 71 0.24 1.60 -11.35
CA ARG A 71 -0.95 2.21 -10.74
C ARG A 71 -0.69 2.54 -9.28
N VAL A 72 -1.19 3.68 -8.82
CA VAL A 72 -1.32 4.02 -7.40
C VAL A 72 -2.81 4.03 -7.08
N GLU A 73 -3.22 3.24 -6.10
CA GLU A 73 -4.57 3.26 -5.54
C GLU A 73 -4.58 4.17 -4.31
N LEU A 74 -5.47 5.16 -4.30
CA LEU A 74 -5.71 5.98 -3.11
C LEU A 74 -6.87 5.39 -2.33
N ARG A 75 -6.61 5.00 -1.08
CA ARG A 75 -7.63 4.44 -0.18
C ARG A 75 -7.56 5.10 1.20
N PRO A 76 -8.61 5.84 1.61
CA PRO A 76 -8.70 6.40 2.95
C PRO A 76 -8.68 5.29 4.01
N LEU A 77 -8.07 5.60 5.16
CA LEU A 77 -8.24 4.79 6.36
C LEU A 77 -9.63 5.00 6.94
N VAL A 78 -10.14 3.99 7.65
CA VAL A 78 -11.36 4.15 8.45
C VAL A 78 -11.07 5.10 9.61
N GLU A 79 -11.99 6.05 9.83
CA GLU A 79 -11.97 6.91 11.02
C GLU A 79 -12.34 6.05 12.25
N GLU A 80 -11.64 6.25 13.37
CA GLU A 80 -11.94 5.63 14.66
C GLU A 80 -13.15 6.28 15.35
#